data_AF-A0A3N7FNX1-F1
#
_entry.id   AF-A0A3N7FNX1-F1
#
_cell.length_a   1.000
_cell.length_b   1.000
_cell.length_c   1.000
_cell.angle_alpha   90.00
_cell.angle_beta   90.00
_cell.angle_gamma   90.00
#
_symmetry.space_group_name_H-M   'P 1'
#
loop_
_entity.id
_entity.type
_entity.pdbx_description
1 polymer ?
#
loop_
_entity_poly.entity_id
_entity_poly.type
_entity_poly.pdbx_seq_one_letter_code
_entity_poly.pdbx_strand_id
1 'polypeptide(L)'
;MEFSNIEESNGVITEEKENGNEINEIEQSKVRLMRAFVEREDPSVKEVDDLMIRRFLRARELDIEKASTLFQKYLSWRRSFIPNGFIAPSEIPNELAQNKFFMQGADKQNRPVVVVFGARHKPYKGSFEEFKRM
;
A
#
# COMPACT_ATOMS: atom_id res chain seq x y z
N MET A 1 36.90 1.62 39.62
CA MET A 1 36.02 2.63 39.01
C MET A 1 34.69 1.96 38.79
N GLU A 2 33.73 2.28 39.65
CA GLU A 2 32.35 1.77 39.55
C GLU A 2 31.66 2.50 38.40
N PHE A 3 31.09 1.74 37.46
CA PHE A 3 30.21 2.30 36.45
C PHE A 3 28.80 2.33 37.05
N SER A 4 28.33 3.55 37.29
CA SER A 4 26.98 3.89 37.73
C SER A 4 25.91 3.25 36.85
N ASN A 5 24.93 2.62 37.48
CA ASN A 5 23.71 2.13 36.85
C ASN A 5 23.04 3.24 36.04
N ILE A 6 22.88 3.03 34.74
CA ILE A 6 22.00 3.82 33.89
C ILE A 6 20.58 3.29 34.14
N GLU A 7 19.75 4.09 34.79
CA GLU A 7 18.31 3.80 34.91
C GLU A 7 17.71 3.72 33.50
N GLU A 8 17.20 2.54 33.14
CA GLU A 8 16.49 2.31 31.88
C GLU A 8 15.23 3.17 31.84
N SER A 9 15.12 3.93 30.76
CA SER A 9 13.94 4.70 30.35
C SER A 9 12.77 3.77 29.98
N ASN A 10 12.22 3.06 30.96
CA ASN A 10 11.13 2.11 30.75
C ASN A 10 9.80 2.81 30.45
N GLY A 11 9.61 4.08 30.85
CA GLY A 11 8.35 4.82 30.65
C GLY A 11 8.01 5.16 29.19
N VAL A 12 9.02 5.52 28.38
CA VAL A 12 8.81 5.95 26.97
C VAL A 12 8.40 4.78 26.07
N ILE A 13 8.96 3.59 26.32
CA ILE A 13 8.73 2.40 25.50
C ILE A 13 7.31 1.83 25.76
N THR A 14 6.80 1.96 26.98
CA THR A 14 5.43 1.53 27.34
C THR A 14 4.36 2.42 26.71
N GLU A 15 4.53 3.74 26.74
CA GLU A 15 3.54 4.68 26.18
C GLU A 15 3.44 4.58 24.64
N GLU A 16 4.56 4.44 23.93
CA GLU A 16 4.55 4.25 22.46
C GLU A 16 3.88 2.93 22.05
N LYS A 17 4.07 1.87 22.84
CA LYS A 17 3.45 0.56 22.59
C LYS A 17 1.94 0.57 22.87
N GLU A 18 1.51 1.22 23.95
CA GLU A 18 0.07 1.36 24.28
C GLU A 18 -0.66 2.21 23.24
N ASN A 19 -0.08 3.35 22.85
CA ASN A 19 -0.64 4.21 21.79
C ASN A 19 -0.71 3.47 20.44
N GLY A 20 0.32 2.69 20.10
CA GLY A 20 0.32 1.84 18.90
C GLY A 20 -0.77 0.77 18.91
N ASN A 21 -1.07 0.20 20.08
CA ASN A 21 -2.15 -0.78 20.25
C ASN A 21 -3.53 -0.14 20.11
N GLU A 22 -3.77 1.01 20.75
CA GLU A 22 -5.04 1.74 20.64
C GLU A 22 -5.33 2.16 19.19
N ILE A 23 -4.34 2.71 18.49
CA ILE A 23 -4.45 3.06 17.07
C ILE A 23 -4.79 1.82 16.23
N ASN A 24 -4.18 0.67 16.53
CA ASN A 24 -4.45 -0.58 15.81
C ASN A 24 -5.89 -1.07 16.04
N GLU A 25 -6.44 -0.95 17.25
CA GLU A 25 -7.83 -1.31 17.57
C GLU A 25 -8.84 -0.39 16.89
N ILE A 26 -8.56 0.92 16.84
CA ILE A 26 -9.37 1.90 16.11
C ILE A 26 -9.37 1.56 14.61
N GLU A 27 -8.19 1.29 14.04
CA GLU A 27 -8.08 0.90 12.63
C GLU A 27 -8.84 -0.40 12.33
N GLN A 28 -8.74 -1.43 13.18
CA GLN A 28 -9.50 -2.68 13.01
C GLN A 28 -11.01 -2.46 13.06
N SER A 29 -11.48 -1.62 14.00
CA SER A 29 -12.90 -1.28 14.11
C SER A 29 -13.40 -0.57 12.86
N LYS A 30 -12.61 0.38 12.33
CA LYS A 30 -12.95 1.09 11.08
C LYS A 30 -12.87 0.21 9.85
N VAL A 31 -11.95 -0.77 9.80
CA VAL A 31 -11.92 -1.79 8.74
C VAL A 31 -13.24 -2.57 8.70
N ARG A 32 -13.73 -3.04 9.85
CA ARG A 32 -15.03 -3.76 9.93
C ARG A 32 -16.20 -2.90 9.45
N LEU A 33 -16.24 -1.63 9.87
CA LEU A 33 -17.31 -0.70 9.46
C LEU A 33 -17.26 -0.41 7.96
N MET A 34 -16.07 -0.08 7.42
CA MET A 34 -15.90 0.17 6.00
C MET A 34 -16.24 -1.08 5.19
N ARG A 35 -15.79 -2.27 5.61
CA ARG A 35 -16.10 -3.55 4.97
C ARG A 35 -17.61 -3.75 4.83
N ALA A 36 -18.36 -3.63 5.93
CA ALA A 36 -19.80 -3.77 5.90
C ALA A 36 -20.47 -2.74 4.96
N PHE A 37 -19.96 -1.51 4.94
CA PHE A 37 -20.45 -0.46 4.04
C PHE A 37 -20.23 -0.80 2.57
N VAL A 38 -19.02 -1.20 2.18
CA VAL A 38 -18.67 -1.46 0.78
C VAL A 38 -19.21 -2.80 0.27
N GLU A 39 -19.32 -3.83 1.12
CA GLU A 39 -19.89 -5.14 0.74
C GLU A 39 -21.40 -5.06 0.47
N ARG A 40 -22.10 -4.14 1.14
CA ARG A 40 -23.51 -3.84 0.87
C ARG A 40 -23.72 -3.32 -0.55
N GLU A 41 -22.78 -2.54 -1.07
CA GLU A 41 -22.84 -1.95 -2.40
C GLU A 41 -22.26 -2.86 -3.48
N ASP A 42 -21.24 -3.65 -3.11
CA ASP A 42 -20.55 -4.58 -4.01
C ASP A 42 -20.21 -5.90 -3.29
N PRO A 43 -21.02 -6.96 -3.48
CA PRO A 43 -20.82 -8.25 -2.83
C PRO A 43 -19.49 -8.94 -3.16
N SER A 44 -18.82 -8.57 -4.26
CA SER A 44 -17.52 -9.17 -4.63
C SER A 44 -16.38 -8.74 -3.72
N VAL A 45 -16.59 -7.73 -2.86
CA VAL A 45 -15.59 -7.28 -1.88
C VAL A 45 -15.32 -8.32 -0.79
N LYS A 46 -16.16 -9.34 -0.65
CA LYS A 46 -15.95 -10.46 0.30
C LYS A 46 -14.58 -11.14 0.14
N GLU A 47 -14.01 -11.13 -1.06
CA GLU A 47 -12.70 -11.72 -1.35
C GLU A 47 -11.51 -10.78 -1.06
N VAL A 48 -11.77 -9.52 -0.73
CA VAL A 48 -10.73 -8.54 -0.43
C VAL A 48 -10.28 -8.69 1.02
N ASP A 49 -8.96 -8.73 1.24
CA ASP A 49 -8.36 -8.82 2.56
C ASP A 49 -8.46 -7.50 3.38
N ASP A 50 -8.51 -7.63 4.71
CA ASP A 50 -8.58 -6.50 5.64
C ASP A 50 -7.38 -5.56 5.52
N LEU A 51 -6.18 -6.08 5.21
CA LEU A 51 -5.00 -5.22 5.00
C LEU A 51 -5.17 -4.33 3.77
N MET A 52 -5.92 -4.76 2.75
CA MET A 52 -6.23 -3.92 1.61
C MET A 52 -7.14 -2.77 2.04
N ILE A 53 -8.24 -3.05 2.72
CA ILE A 53 -9.18 -2.02 3.23
C ILE A 53 -8.44 -1.01 4.13
N ARG A 54 -7.59 -1.50 5.03
CA ARG A 54 -6.79 -0.67 5.94
C ARG A 54 -5.90 0.33 5.20
N ARG A 55 -5.35 0.00 4.03
CA ARG A 55 -4.54 0.93 3.22
C ARG A 55 -5.35 2.15 2.76
N PHE A 56 -6.60 1.96 2.36
CA PHE A 56 -7.47 3.05 1.91
C PHE A 56 -7.92 3.94 3.08
N LEU A 57 -8.20 3.33 4.24
CA LEU A 57 -8.46 4.08 5.47
C LEU A 57 -7.26 4.95 5.85
N ARG A 58 -6.04 4.40 5.90
CA ARG A 58 -4.82 5.17 6.19
C ARG A 58 -4.60 6.31 5.22
N ALA A 59 -4.83 6.08 3.93
CA ALA A 59 -4.68 7.10 2.88
C ALA A 59 -5.69 8.26 3.01
N ARG A 60 -6.73 8.11 3.83
CA ARG A 60 -7.80 9.11 4.04
C ARG A 60 -8.03 9.40 5.52
N GLU A 61 -6.98 9.34 6.34
CA GLU A 61 -7.04 9.72 7.77
C GLU A 61 -8.12 8.96 8.55
N LEU A 62 -8.36 7.70 8.17
CA LEU A 62 -9.39 6.84 8.72
C LEU A 62 -10.83 7.37 8.55
N ASP A 63 -11.08 8.26 7.59
CA ASP A 63 -12.41 8.72 7.18
C ASP A 63 -13.09 7.64 6.33
N ILE A 64 -14.18 7.05 6.84
CA ILE A 64 -14.85 5.89 6.22
C ILE A 64 -15.46 6.27 4.87
N GLU A 65 -16.07 7.44 4.74
CA GLU A 65 -16.75 7.86 3.52
C GLU A 65 -15.76 8.15 2.39
N LYS A 66 -14.71 8.91 2.70
CA LYS A 66 -13.64 9.21 1.74
C LYS A 66 -12.86 7.96 1.35
N ALA A 67 -12.57 7.08 2.31
CA ALA A 67 -11.89 5.81 2.04
C ALA A 67 -12.74 4.87 1.17
N SER A 68 -14.05 4.75 1.46
CA SER A 68 -14.99 3.94 0.68
C SER A 68 -15.09 4.43 -0.76
N THR A 69 -15.23 5.73 -0.96
CA THR A 69 -15.26 6.35 -2.29
C THR A 69 -13.99 6.06 -3.09
N LEU A 70 -12.82 6.19 -2.45
CA LEU A 70 -11.54 5.89 -3.10
C LEU A 70 -11.40 4.40 -3.43
N PHE A 71 -11.81 3.53 -2.50
CA PHE A 71 -11.73 2.08 -2.66
C PHE A 71 -12.62 1.57 -3.79
N GLN A 72 -13.84 2.07 -3.93
CA GLN A 72 -14.74 1.72 -5.03
C GLN A 72 -14.17 2.15 -6.39
N LYS A 73 -13.62 3.36 -6.49
CA LYS A 73 -12.92 3.82 -7.70
C LYS A 73 -11.75 2.91 -8.05
N TYR A 74 -10.98 2.48 -7.05
CA TYR A 74 -9.90 1.53 -7.22
C TYR A 74 -10.40 0.16 -7.71
N LEU A 75 -11.49 -0.38 -7.16
CA LEU A 75 -12.02 -1.68 -7.60
C LEU A 75 -12.51 -1.61 -9.05
N SER A 76 -13.21 -0.53 -9.43
CA SER A 76 -13.62 -0.28 -10.80
C SER A 76 -12.42 -0.23 -11.75
N TRP A 77 -11.38 0.53 -11.39
CA TRP A 77 -10.13 0.57 -12.14
C TRP A 77 -9.44 -0.79 -12.21
N ARG A 78 -9.35 -1.53 -11.10
CA ARG A 78 -8.67 -2.82 -11.05
C ARG A 78 -9.34 -3.86 -11.96
N ARG A 79 -10.68 -3.94 -11.94
CA ARG A 79 -11.45 -4.85 -12.79
C ARG A 79 -11.30 -4.54 -14.28
N SER A 80 -11.25 -3.25 -14.62
CA SER A 80 -11.14 -2.80 -16.02
C SER A 80 -9.71 -2.85 -16.55
N PHE A 81 -8.72 -2.50 -15.72
CA PHE A 81 -7.33 -2.34 -16.13
C PHE A 81 -6.48 -3.60 -15.93
N ILE A 82 -6.77 -4.41 -14.91
CA ILE A 82 -6.02 -5.63 -14.58
C ILE A 82 -7.02 -6.80 -14.36
N PRO A 83 -7.76 -7.22 -15.41
CA PRO A 83 -8.84 -8.20 -15.27
C PRO A 83 -8.36 -9.57 -14.80
N ASN A 84 -7.12 -9.95 -15.14
CA ASN A 84 -6.52 -11.23 -14.73
C ASN A 84 -5.83 -11.17 -13.36
N GLY A 85 -5.84 -10.01 -12.70
CA GLY A 85 -5.20 -9.79 -11.40
C GLY A 85 -3.68 -9.58 -11.44
N PHE A 86 -3.03 -9.75 -12.59
CA PHE A 86 -1.61 -9.47 -12.82
C PHE A 86 -1.39 -8.87 -14.21
N ILE A 87 -0.19 -8.32 -14.42
CA ILE A 87 0.29 -7.81 -15.69
C ILE A 87 1.40 -8.76 -16.16
N ALA A 88 1.21 -9.39 -17.32
CA ALA A 88 2.17 -10.33 -17.87
C ALA A 88 3.38 -9.60 -18.46
N PRO A 89 4.60 -10.17 -18.41
CA PRO A 89 5.77 -9.57 -19.05
C PRO A 89 5.59 -9.30 -20.54
N SER A 90 4.78 -10.12 -21.23
CA SER A 90 4.41 -9.94 -22.64
C SER A 90 3.55 -8.71 -22.90
N GLU A 91 2.90 -8.13 -21.89
CA GLU A 91 2.14 -6.89 -21.99
C GLU A 91 3.02 -5.64 -21.89
N ILE A 92 4.25 -5.78 -21.36
CA ILE A 92 5.21 -4.69 -21.13
C ILE A 92 6.65 -4.99 -21.62
N PRO A 93 6.85 -5.57 -22.82
CA PRO A 93 8.17 -6.05 -23.25
C PRO A 93 9.21 -4.94 -23.46
N ASN A 94 8.82 -3.80 -24.04
CA ASN A 94 9.72 -2.65 -24.27
C ASN A 94 10.03 -1.92 -22.97
N GLU A 95 9.04 -1.84 -22.09
CA GLU A 95 9.13 -1.21 -20.78
C GLU A 95 10.04 -2.02 -19.84
N LEU A 96 9.95 -3.35 -19.85
CA LEU A 96 10.90 -4.23 -19.16
C LEU A 96 12.30 -4.17 -19.78
N ALA A 97 12.42 -4.19 -21.11
CA ALA A 97 13.71 -4.16 -21.79
C ALA A 97 14.52 -2.87 -21.55
N GLN A 98 13.86 -1.75 -21.19
CA GLN A 98 14.52 -0.50 -20.83
C GLN A 98 15.35 -0.60 -19.53
N ASN A 99 15.13 -1.64 -18.72
CA ASN A 99 15.88 -1.93 -17.49
C ASN A 99 16.13 -0.67 -16.64
N LYS A 100 15.03 0.03 -16.35
CA LYS A 100 15.02 1.34 -15.71
C LYS A 100 14.41 1.34 -14.33
N PHE A 101 13.87 0.22 -13.85
CA PHE A 101 13.18 0.08 -12.58
C PHE A 101 13.77 -1.09 -11.79
N PHE A 102 14.15 -0.86 -10.54
CA PHE A 102 14.84 -1.86 -9.72
C PHE A 102 14.30 -1.87 -8.29
N MET A 103 14.06 -3.07 -7.76
CA MET A 103 13.80 -3.29 -6.32
C MET A 103 15.14 -3.38 -5.58
N GLN A 104 15.39 -2.51 -4.60
CA GLN A 104 16.68 -2.42 -3.90
C GLN A 104 16.56 -2.71 -2.40
N GLY A 105 15.65 -3.61 -2.02
CA GLY A 105 15.41 -3.99 -0.63
C GLY A 105 14.54 -2.99 0.12
N ALA A 106 14.87 -2.73 1.39
CA ALA A 106 14.11 -1.85 2.27
C ALA A 106 15.02 -0.83 2.97
N ASP A 107 14.45 0.31 3.34
CA ASP A 107 15.16 1.34 4.10
C ASP A 107 15.24 1.01 5.62
N LYS A 108 15.78 1.94 6.41
CA LYS A 108 15.91 1.79 7.87
C LYS A 108 14.59 1.65 8.62
N GLN A 109 13.47 2.04 8.00
CA GLN A 109 12.12 1.92 8.54
C GLN A 109 11.38 0.72 7.92
N ASN A 110 12.11 -0.19 7.26
CA ASN A 110 11.59 -1.36 6.58
C ASN A 110 10.57 -1.02 5.46
N ARG A 111 10.69 0.15 4.84
CA ARG A 111 9.88 0.54 3.68
C ARG A 111 10.57 0.07 2.39
N PRO A 112 9.85 -0.57 1.45
CA PRO A 112 10.44 -1.01 0.19
C PRO A 112 11.06 0.16 -0.59
N VAL A 113 12.27 -0.04 -1.10
CA VAL A 113 12.99 0.96 -1.91
C VAL A 113 12.97 0.55 -3.37
N VAL A 114 12.51 1.48 -4.20
CA VAL A 114 12.52 1.39 -5.66
C VAL A 114 13.51 2.42 -6.20
N VAL A 115 14.39 1.99 -7.10
CA VAL A 115 15.30 2.88 -7.83
C VAL A 115 14.91 2.93 -9.30
N VAL A 116 14.70 4.14 -9.81
CA VAL A 116 14.32 4.39 -11.21
C VAL A 116 15.36 5.24 -11.92
N PHE A 117 15.86 4.75 -13.05
CA PHE A 117 16.78 5.48 -13.92
C PHE A 117 16.00 6.21 -15.02
N GLY A 118 15.54 7.43 -14.74
CA GLY A 118 14.78 8.25 -15.69
C GLY A 118 15.49 8.45 -17.03
N ALA A 119 16.82 8.57 -17.03
CA ALA A 119 17.64 8.70 -18.25
C ALA A 119 17.56 7.49 -19.20
N ARG A 120 17.10 6.32 -18.73
CA ARG A 120 16.90 5.13 -19.56
C ARG A 120 15.50 5.06 -20.20
N HIS A 121 14.61 5.99 -19.85
CA HIS A 121 13.27 6.02 -20.43
C HIS A 121 13.31 6.39 -21.91
N LYS A 122 12.78 5.52 -22.76
CA LYS A 122 12.68 5.71 -24.22
C LYS A 122 11.22 5.66 -24.65
N PRO A 123 10.47 6.77 -24.51
CA PRO A 123 9.01 6.79 -24.76
C PRO A 123 8.66 6.43 -26.21
N TYR A 124 9.57 6.63 -27.15
CA TYR A 124 9.39 6.29 -28.57
C TYR A 124 9.54 4.79 -28.89
N LYS A 125 10.01 3.97 -27.93
CA LYS A 125 10.20 2.52 -28.12
C LYS A 125 9.02 1.67 -27.63
N GLY A 126 8.14 2.24 -26.81
CA GLY A 126 6.95 1.57 -26.28
C GLY A 126 5.70 2.39 -26.60
N SER A 127 4.56 1.90 -26.14
CA SER A 127 3.32 2.68 -26.19
C SER A 127 3.02 3.31 -24.82
N PHE A 128 2.21 4.36 -24.82
CA PHE A 128 1.70 4.93 -23.58
C PHE A 128 0.87 3.91 -22.77
N GLU A 129 0.15 3.02 -23.46
CA GLU A 129 -0.63 1.95 -22.83
C GLU A 129 0.25 0.88 -22.17
N GLU A 130 1.41 0.61 -22.75
CA GLU A 130 2.43 -0.24 -22.15
C GLU A 130 3.00 0.42 -20.88
N PHE A 131 3.33 1.71 -20.97
CA PHE A 131 3.89 2.46 -19.84
C PHE A 131 2.94 2.53 -18.64
N LYS A 132 1.62 2.69 -18.85
CA LYS A 132 0.62 2.67 -17.76
C LYS A 132 0.54 1.35 -17.00
N ARG A 133 1.03 0.25 -17.59
CA ARG A 133 1.01 -1.11 -17.02
C ARG A 133 2.29 -1.46 -16.25
N MET A 134 3.31 -0.59 -16.28
CA MET A 134 4.48 -0.71 -15.40
C MET A 134 4.14 -0.20 -14.00
#